data_AF-A0A257M1P2-F1
#
_entry.id   AF-A0A257M1P2-F1
#
_cell.length_a   1.000
_cell.length_b   1.000
_cell.length_c   1.000
_cell.angle_alpha   90.00
_cell.angle_beta   90.00
_cell.angle_gamma   90.00
#
_symmetry.space_group_name_H-M   'P 1'
#
loop_
_entity.id
_entity.type
_entity.pdbx_description
1 polymer ?
#
loop_
_entity_poly.entity_id
_entity_poly.type
_entity_poly.pdbx_seq_one_letter_code
_entity_poly.pdbx_strand_id
1 'polypeptide(L)'
;RTLSGVGFIDTTPTANTTWTLTSTPASGPTLQSQVSVRVFPTKQEWRASFFSPSDLANPLKESTLWGDQTDPDGDGISNGAEYAAQTPPLSGTKSEVLRSDIAGLVVSSTTQSYPVHVLRELLPDAGYVYEAQSSENLSTWNVVPWSSLVEVSRQTGATGQTDLVTLRMPDSIAQSSGAAPKRFYRVVLKPSTP
;
A
#
# COMPACT_ATOMS: atom_id res chain seq x y z
N ARG A 1 18.96 14.79 32.88
CA ARG A 1 19.97 14.62 31.81
C ARG A 1 19.25 14.01 30.62
N THR A 2 19.18 14.71 29.48
CA THR A 2 18.60 14.17 28.25
C THR A 2 19.64 13.28 27.59
N LEU A 3 19.34 12.01 27.36
CA LEU A 3 20.16 11.14 26.52
C LEU A 3 19.86 11.51 25.06
N SER A 4 20.67 12.40 24.49
CA SER A 4 20.71 12.63 23.04
C SER A 4 21.72 11.66 22.44
N GLY A 5 21.25 10.48 22.05
CA GLY A 5 22.07 9.47 21.40
C GLY A 5 21.30 8.81 20.26
N VAL A 6 21.96 8.62 19.12
CA VAL A 6 21.47 7.76 18.04
C VAL A 6 22.14 6.41 18.24
N GLY A 7 21.36 5.39 18.58
CA GLY A 7 21.79 3.99 18.52
C GLY A 7 21.24 3.36 17.26
N PHE A 8 21.98 2.43 16.65
CA PHE A 8 21.48 1.59 15.58
C PHE A 8 21.59 0.12 16.00
N ILE A 9 20.66 -0.69 15.51
CA ILE A 9 20.71 -2.15 15.61
C ILE A 9 20.94 -2.63 14.17
N ASP A 10 22.05 -3.30 13.93
CA ASP A 10 22.36 -3.90 12.64
C ASP A 10 22.06 -5.41 12.70
N THR A 11 20.93 -5.79 12.11
CA THR A 11 20.43 -7.17 12.15
C THR A 11 19.56 -7.45 10.93
N THR A 12 19.53 -8.70 10.51
CA THR A 12 18.68 -9.17 9.41
C THR A 12 17.65 -10.14 9.99
N PRO A 13 16.49 -9.64 10.45
CA PRO A 13 15.47 -10.52 10.98
C PRO A 13 14.98 -11.46 9.87
N THR A 14 14.80 -12.73 10.20
CA THR A 14 14.24 -13.74 9.28
C THR A 14 12.74 -13.97 9.49
N ALA A 15 12.16 -13.29 10.48
CA ALA A 15 10.74 -13.28 10.78
C ALA A 15 10.33 -11.91 11.33
N ASN A 16 9.02 -11.64 11.36
CA ASN A 16 8.47 -10.43 11.98
C ASN A 16 9.03 -10.25 13.39
N THR A 17 9.70 -9.11 13.62
CA THR A 17 10.40 -8.83 14.88
C THR A 17 10.06 -7.43 15.36
N THR A 18 9.72 -7.32 16.64
CA THR A 18 9.53 -6.03 17.32
C THR A 18 10.67 -5.81 18.31
N TRP A 19 11.45 -4.76 18.11
CA TRP A 19 12.45 -4.32 19.07
C TRP A 19 11.88 -3.21 19.95
N THR A 20 12.10 -3.33 21.25
CA THR A 20 11.74 -2.30 22.23
C THR A 20 13.02 -1.66 22.76
N LEU A 21 13.24 -0.40 22.41
CA LEU A 21 14.26 0.42 23.05
C LEU A 21 13.73 0.87 24.42
N THR A 22 14.43 0.51 25.48
CA THR A 22 14.09 0.88 26.85
C THR A 22 15.16 1.80 27.42
N SER A 23 14.78 2.98 27.88
CA SER A 23 15.64 3.91 28.63
C SER A 23 15.22 3.91 30.09
N THR A 24 16.08 3.39 30.95
CA THR A 24 15.87 3.35 32.40
C THR A 24 16.74 4.42 33.07
N PRO A 25 16.19 5.60 33.40
CA PRO A 25 16.97 6.65 34.07
C PRO A 25 17.23 6.27 35.54
N ALA A 26 18.27 6.86 36.15
CA ALA A 26 18.59 6.66 37.57
C ALA A 26 17.48 7.16 38.53
N SER A 27 16.64 8.08 38.07
CA SER A 27 15.42 8.53 38.73
C SER A 27 14.36 8.90 37.68
N GLY A 28 13.09 8.64 37.97
CA GLY A 28 11.97 8.91 37.06
C GLY A 28 11.45 7.67 36.31
N PRO A 29 10.46 7.84 35.41
CA PRO A 29 9.83 6.74 34.70
C PRO A 29 10.76 6.16 33.62
N THR A 30 10.62 4.86 33.39
CA THR A 30 11.22 4.20 32.22
C THR A 30 10.52 4.70 30.95
N LEU A 31 11.32 5.04 29.93
CA LEU A 31 10.81 5.40 28.61
C LEU A 31 10.99 4.21 27.67
N GLN A 32 9.99 3.93 26.84
CA GLN A 32 10.05 2.87 25.84
C GLN A 32 9.68 3.41 24.46
N SER A 33 10.35 2.89 23.45
CA SER A 33 10.01 3.07 22.04
C SER A 33 10.07 1.72 21.35
N GLN A 34 9.22 1.50 20.37
CA GLN A 34 9.16 0.24 19.62
C GLN A 34 9.35 0.47 18.13
N VAL A 35 10.07 -0.44 17.50
CA VAL A 35 10.16 -0.56 16.05
C VAL A 35 9.83 -1.99 15.66
N SER A 36 8.93 -2.15 14.70
CA SER A 36 8.58 -3.45 14.14
C SER A 36 9.13 -3.57 12.73
N VAL A 37 9.87 -4.63 12.47
CA VAL A 37 10.28 -5.01 11.11
C VAL A 37 9.52 -6.25 10.71
N ARG A 38 8.91 -6.18 9.52
CA ARG A 38 8.22 -7.32 8.91
C ARG A 38 9.08 -7.93 7.83
N VAL A 39 9.01 -9.24 7.74
CA VAL A 39 9.72 -10.04 6.75
C VAL A 39 8.67 -10.68 5.86
N PHE A 40 8.81 -10.47 4.55
CA PHE A 40 7.91 -11.01 3.54
C PHE A 40 8.62 -12.09 2.74
N PRO A 41 7.87 -13.09 2.21
CA PRO A 41 8.45 -14.11 1.35
C PRO A 41 9.10 -13.50 0.11
N THR A 42 10.17 -14.15 -0.34
CA THR A 42 10.70 -13.92 -1.68
C THR A 42 9.63 -14.25 -2.73
N LYS A 43 9.77 -13.73 -3.95
CA LYS A 43 8.85 -14.03 -5.05
C LYS A 43 8.71 -15.54 -5.30
N GLN A 44 9.80 -16.29 -5.15
CA GLN A 44 9.80 -17.74 -5.31
C GLN A 44 8.98 -18.42 -4.21
N GLU A 45 9.16 -18.04 -2.95
CA GLU A 45 8.40 -18.58 -1.82
C GLU A 45 6.91 -18.21 -1.91
N TRP A 46 6.60 -16.97 -2.29
CA TRP A 46 5.24 -16.52 -2.53
C TRP A 46 4.59 -17.36 -3.63
N ARG A 47 5.24 -17.55 -4.79
CA ARG A 47 4.74 -18.43 -5.86
C ARG A 47 4.52 -19.86 -5.38
N ALA A 48 5.45 -20.42 -4.61
CA ALA A 48 5.34 -21.77 -4.08
C ALA A 48 4.17 -21.95 -3.08
N SER A 49 3.68 -20.87 -2.48
CA SER A 49 2.48 -20.89 -1.61
C SER A 49 1.15 -20.86 -2.36
N PHE A 50 1.14 -20.41 -3.63
CA PHE A 50 -0.09 -20.24 -4.41
C PHE A 50 -0.21 -21.16 -5.63
N PHE A 51 0.91 -21.62 -6.19
CA PHE A 51 0.94 -22.47 -7.37
C PHE A 51 1.51 -23.85 -7.05
N SER A 52 1.01 -24.89 -7.72
CA SER A 52 1.55 -26.23 -7.52
C SER A 52 2.98 -26.34 -8.05
N PRO A 53 3.84 -27.21 -7.47
CA PRO A 53 5.19 -27.43 -8.00
C PRO A 53 5.21 -27.90 -9.46
N SER A 54 4.21 -28.68 -9.89
CA SER A 54 4.06 -29.11 -11.29
C SER A 54 3.72 -27.95 -12.24
N ASP A 55 2.99 -26.95 -11.77
CA ASP A 55 2.68 -25.77 -12.57
C ASP A 55 3.90 -24.87 -12.71
N LEU A 56 4.62 -24.63 -11.61
CA LEU A 56 5.86 -23.85 -11.60
C LEU A 56 6.98 -24.52 -12.42
N ALA A 57 7.01 -25.85 -12.47
CA ALA A 57 7.95 -26.60 -13.29
C ALA A 57 7.58 -26.62 -14.79
N ASN A 58 6.37 -26.20 -15.16
CA ASN A 58 5.91 -26.19 -16.55
C ASN A 58 6.08 -24.78 -17.16
N PRO A 59 7.09 -24.56 -18.03
CA PRO A 59 7.33 -23.24 -18.63
C PRO A 59 6.20 -22.78 -19.55
N LEU A 60 5.39 -23.70 -20.08
CA LEU A 60 4.23 -23.34 -20.92
C LEU A 60 3.13 -22.65 -20.12
N LYS A 61 3.14 -22.76 -18.79
CA LYS A 61 2.19 -22.08 -17.89
C LYS A 61 2.68 -20.73 -17.39
N GLU A 62 3.92 -20.33 -17.70
CA GLU A 62 4.46 -19.04 -17.27
C GLU A 62 3.62 -17.88 -17.83
N SER A 63 3.29 -17.92 -19.11
CA SER A 63 2.56 -16.83 -19.79
C SER A 63 1.05 -16.86 -19.56
N THR A 64 0.52 -17.84 -18.82
CA THR A 64 -0.93 -17.98 -18.61
C THR A 64 -1.34 -18.13 -17.14
N LEU A 65 -0.42 -18.45 -16.23
CA LEU A 65 -0.76 -18.81 -14.85
C LEU A 65 0.11 -18.12 -13.80
N TRP A 66 1.43 -18.31 -13.83
CA TRP A 66 2.30 -17.93 -12.70
C TRP A 66 3.32 -16.82 -13.02
N GLY A 67 3.46 -16.42 -14.28
CA GLY A 67 4.37 -15.35 -14.69
C GLY A 67 3.93 -13.99 -14.19
N ASP A 68 4.86 -13.04 -14.11
CA ASP A 68 4.61 -11.73 -13.46
C ASP A 68 3.56 -10.87 -14.17
N GLN A 69 3.36 -11.09 -15.47
CA GLN A 69 2.43 -10.32 -16.30
C GLN A 69 1.07 -10.99 -16.47
N THR A 70 0.86 -12.16 -15.87
CA THR A 70 -0.41 -12.89 -16.00
C THR A 70 -1.38 -12.46 -14.91
N ASP A 71 -2.66 -12.51 -15.25
CA ASP A 71 -3.80 -12.25 -14.36
C ASP A 71 -4.74 -13.45 -14.52
N PRO A 72 -4.46 -14.57 -13.82
CA PRO A 72 -5.18 -15.82 -14.03
C PRO A 72 -6.59 -15.81 -13.41
N ASP A 73 -6.87 -14.93 -12.44
CA ASP A 73 -8.21 -14.79 -11.85
C ASP A 73 -9.07 -13.70 -12.49
N GLY A 74 -8.46 -12.83 -13.31
CA GLY A 74 -9.14 -11.88 -14.18
C GLY A 74 -9.61 -10.61 -13.45
N ASP A 75 -9.05 -10.28 -12.29
CA ASP A 75 -9.45 -9.10 -11.53
C ASP A 75 -8.78 -7.79 -12.03
N GLY A 76 -7.85 -7.91 -12.98
CA GLY A 76 -7.09 -6.83 -13.60
C GLY A 76 -5.79 -6.50 -12.87
N ILE A 77 -5.36 -7.31 -11.90
CA ILE A 77 -4.08 -7.19 -11.21
C ILE A 77 -3.21 -8.38 -11.61
N SER A 78 -2.05 -8.10 -12.20
CA SER A 78 -1.10 -9.15 -12.57
C SER A 78 -0.43 -9.76 -11.33
N ASN A 79 -0.02 -11.02 -11.40
CA ASN A 79 0.72 -11.73 -10.35
C ASN A 79 1.91 -10.92 -9.79
N GLY A 80 2.63 -10.18 -10.62
CA GLY A 80 3.76 -9.36 -10.16
C GLY A 80 3.32 -8.22 -9.24
N ALA A 81 2.19 -7.60 -9.54
CA ALA A 81 1.56 -6.57 -8.73
C ALA A 81 0.95 -7.15 -7.45
N GLU A 82 0.37 -8.35 -7.53
CA GLU A 82 -0.11 -9.07 -6.34
C GLU A 82 1.01 -9.53 -5.43
N TYR A 83 2.15 -9.94 -5.98
CA TYR A 83 3.36 -10.16 -5.19
C TYR A 83 3.81 -8.87 -4.50
N ALA A 84 3.82 -7.74 -5.21
CA ALA A 84 4.17 -6.45 -4.62
C ALA A 84 3.22 -6.08 -3.46
N ALA A 85 1.94 -6.41 -3.60
CA ALA A 85 0.92 -6.17 -2.59
C ALA A 85 0.77 -7.31 -1.56
N GLN A 86 1.44 -8.45 -1.73
CA GLN A 86 1.23 -9.66 -0.92
C GLN A 86 -0.24 -10.14 -0.88
N THR A 87 -0.88 -10.21 -2.04
CA THR A 87 -2.24 -10.77 -2.21
C THR A 87 -2.23 -12.14 -2.93
N PRO A 88 -3.31 -12.95 -2.80
CA PRO A 88 -3.42 -14.24 -3.46
C PRO A 88 -3.75 -14.12 -4.96
N PRO A 89 -2.95 -14.74 -5.86
CA PRO A 89 -3.09 -14.58 -7.32
C PRO A 89 -4.17 -15.41 -7.99
N LEU A 90 -4.95 -16.15 -7.21
CA LEU A 90 -6.00 -17.05 -7.71
C LEU A 90 -7.33 -16.74 -7.04
N SER A 91 -7.48 -15.54 -6.49
CA SER A 91 -8.64 -15.12 -5.73
C SER A 91 -8.80 -13.64 -5.99
N GLY A 92 -9.77 -13.26 -6.83
CA GLY A 92 -9.91 -11.86 -7.24
C GLY A 92 -9.97 -10.92 -6.02
N THR A 93 -8.85 -10.27 -5.75
CA THR A 93 -8.57 -9.51 -4.53
C THR A 93 -8.33 -8.04 -4.84
N LYS A 94 -8.71 -7.58 -6.02
CA LYS A 94 -8.58 -6.19 -6.45
C LYS A 94 -8.97 -5.15 -5.39
N SER A 95 -10.11 -5.35 -4.71
CA SER A 95 -10.57 -4.42 -3.66
C SER A 95 -9.72 -4.43 -2.39
N GLU A 96 -8.92 -5.47 -2.18
CA GLU A 96 -7.91 -5.56 -1.12
C GLU A 96 -6.60 -4.85 -1.49
N VAL A 97 -6.32 -4.66 -2.79
CA VAL A 97 -5.16 -3.90 -3.27
C VAL A 97 -5.49 -2.42 -3.38
N LEU A 98 -6.60 -2.10 -4.04
CA LEU A 98 -7.01 -0.73 -4.33
C LEU A 98 -8.54 -0.62 -4.31
N ARG A 99 -9.05 0.29 -3.50
CA ARG A 99 -10.44 0.74 -3.58
C ARG A 99 -10.55 2.24 -3.38
N SER A 100 -11.59 2.83 -3.96
CA SER A 100 -11.90 4.26 -3.82
C SER A 100 -13.17 4.42 -3.00
N ASP A 101 -13.22 5.45 -2.17
CA ASP A 101 -14.36 5.74 -1.30
C ASP A 101 -14.52 7.27 -1.12
N ILE A 102 -15.55 7.69 -0.39
CA ILE A 102 -15.76 9.07 0.05
C ILE A 102 -15.72 9.10 1.57
N ALA A 103 -14.81 9.88 2.13
CA ALA A 103 -14.72 10.08 3.58
C ALA A 103 -15.20 11.48 3.98
N GLY A 104 -16.03 11.56 5.02
CA GLY A 104 -16.33 12.81 5.71
C GLY A 104 -15.21 13.14 6.70
N LEU A 105 -14.64 14.35 6.60
CA LEU A 105 -13.64 14.85 7.51
C LEU A 105 -14.11 16.17 8.13
N VAL A 106 -14.02 16.27 9.45
CA VAL A 106 -14.31 17.53 10.16
C VAL A 106 -13.09 18.45 10.01
N VAL A 107 -13.23 19.51 9.23
CA VAL A 107 -12.23 20.58 9.07
C VAL A 107 -12.83 21.84 9.68
N SER A 108 -12.21 22.38 10.72
CA SER A 108 -12.64 23.65 11.34
C SER A 108 -14.13 23.71 11.68
N SER A 109 -14.66 22.68 12.35
CA SER A 109 -16.09 22.54 12.75
C SER A 109 -17.12 22.37 11.62
N THR A 110 -16.69 22.24 10.37
CA THR A 110 -17.55 21.83 9.24
C THR A 110 -17.15 20.46 8.73
N THR A 111 -18.14 19.61 8.41
CA THR A 111 -17.86 18.31 7.78
C THR A 111 -17.76 18.53 6.28
N GLN A 112 -16.56 18.30 5.72
CA GLN A 112 -16.34 18.25 4.29
C GLN A 112 -16.11 16.81 3.86
N SER A 113 -16.65 16.46 2.69
CA SER A 113 -16.41 15.14 2.09
C SER A 113 -15.22 15.23 1.14
N TYR A 114 -14.40 14.19 1.10
CA TYR A 114 -13.25 14.08 0.21
C TYR A 114 -13.24 12.73 -0.48
N PRO A 115 -12.78 12.64 -1.75
CA PRO A 115 -12.39 11.38 -2.34
C PRO A 115 -11.20 10.81 -1.55
N VAL A 116 -11.29 9.53 -1.22
CA VAL A 116 -10.18 8.79 -0.60
C VAL A 116 -9.90 7.52 -1.39
N HIS A 117 -8.65 7.08 -1.36
CA HIS A 117 -8.23 5.80 -1.90
C HIS A 117 -7.60 4.97 -0.78
N VAL A 118 -8.10 3.75 -0.58
CA VAL A 118 -7.47 2.78 0.30
C VAL A 118 -6.58 1.90 -0.56
N LEU A 119 -5.30 1.91 -0.26
CA LEU A 119 -4.23 1.26 -1.00
C LEU A 119 -3.52 0.26 -0.10
N ARG A 120 -3.16 -0.89 -0.64
CA ARG A 120 -2.23 -1.81 -0.01
C ARG A 120 -0.80 -1.37 -0.30
N GLU A 121 -0.01 -1.14 0.74
CA GLU A 121 1.40 -0.74 0.59
C GLU A 121 2.17 -1.81 -0.20
N LEU A 122 3.07 -1.38 -1.07
CA LEU A 122 3.84 -2.27 -1.93
C LEU A 122 5.20 -2.56 -1.32
N LEU A 123 5.72 -3.76 -1.55
CA LEU A 123 7.11 -4.08 -1.21
C LEU A 123 8.08 -3.13 -1.96
N PRO A 124 9.05 -2.51 -1.27
CA PRO A 124 9.86 -1.41 -1.82
C PRO A 124 10.76 -1.78 -3.01
N ASP A 125 10.94 -3.07 -3.33
CA ASP A 125 11.78 -3.54 -4.45
C ASP A 125 11.02 -4.47 -5.41
N ALA A 126 9.69 -4.54 -5.33
CA ALA A 126 8.90 -5.41 -6.20
C ALA A 126 8.72 -4.86 -7.63
N GLY A 127 9.18 -3.64 -7.90
CA GLY A 127 9.12 -3.02 -9.22
C GLY A 127 7.73 -2.49 -9.61
N TYR A 128 6.89 -2.13 -8.64
CA TYR A 128 5.57 -1.55 -8.85
C TYR A 128 5.37 -0.29 -8.02
N VAL A 129 4.59 0.65 -8.55
CA VAL A 129 4.25 1.91 -7.89
C VAL A 129 2.79 2.26 -8.12
N TYR A 130 2.22 3.00 -7.16
CA TYR A 130 0.96 3.71 -7.37
C TYR A 130 1.21 5.10 -7.97
N GLU A 131 0.32 5.52 -8.86
CA GLU A 131 0.24 6.89 -9.35
C GLU A 131 -1.21 7.38 -9.24
N ALA A 132 -1.46 8.44 -8.47
CA ALA A 132 -2.75 9.10 -8.49
C ALA A 132 -2.80 10.10 -9.63
N GLN A 133 -3.99 10.20 -10.20
CA GLN A 133 -4.26 11.04 -11.32
C GLN A 133 -5.59 11.75 -11.11
N SER A 134 -5.68 12.98 -11.60
CA SER A 134 -6.91 13.75 -11.64
C SER A 134 -7.33 14.03 -13.08
N SER A 135 -8.62 14.18 -13.29
CA SER A 135 -9.20 14.54 -14.57
C SER A 135 -10.39 15.46 -14.38
N GLU A 136 -10.63 16.34 -15.35
CA GLU A 136 -11.83 17.19 -15.38
C GLU A 136 -12.86 16.68 -16.41
N ASN A 137 -12.47 15.75 -17.28
CA ASN A 137 -13.25 15.31 -18.44
C ASN A 137 -13.23 13.79 -18.66
N LEU A 138 -12.65 13.01 -17.74
CA LEU A 138 -12.42 11.55 -17.82
C LEU A 138 -11.56 11.07 -19.01
N SER A 139 -11.04 11.99 -19.82
CA SER A 139 -10.29 11.69 -21.04
C SER A 139 -8.81 12.05 -20.89
N THR A 140 -8.53 13.23 -20.36
CA THR A 140 -7.20 13.73 -20.06
C THR A 140 -6.92 13.55 -18.58
N TRP A 141 -5.81 12.91 -18.24
CA TRP A 141 -5.43 12.60 -16.86
C TRP A 141 -4.08 13.23 -16.54
N ASN A 142 -4.03 13.98 -15.43
CA ASN A 142 -2.82 14.63 -14.94
C ASN A 142 -2.34 13.93 -13.66
N VAL A 143 -1.03 13.79 -13.50
CA VAL A 143 -0.45 13.21 -12.29
C VAL A 143 -0.70 14.13 -11.09
N VAL A 144 -1.14 13.54 -9.99
CA VAL A 144 -1.28 14.22 -8.69
C VAL A 144 -0.03 13.91 -7.86
N PRO A 145 0.78 14.90 -7.46
CA PRO A 145 1.99 14.66 -6.69
C PRO A 145 1.70 13.99 -5.34
N TRP A 146 2.50 13.01 -4.95
CA TRP A 146 2.34 12.30 -3.66
C TRP A 146 2.40 13.25 -2.45
N SER A 147 3.20 14.31 -2.55
CA SER A 147 3.29 15.36 -1.53
C SER A 147 2.01 16.17 -1.33
N SER A 148 1.04 16.10 -2.25
CA SER A 148 -0.26 16.74 -2.12
C SER A 148 -1.32 15.85 -1.48
N LEU A 149 -1.03 14.56 -1.32
CA LEU A 149 -1.92 13.60 -0.68
C LEU A 149 -1.72 13.60 0.83
N VAL A 150 -2.79 13.30 1.56
CA VAL A 150 -2.74 13.19 3.03
C VAL A 150 -3.11 11.77 3.45
N GLU A 151 -2.20 11.08 4.14
CA GLU A 151 -2.51 9.83 4.82
C GLU A 151 -3.47 10.12 5.98
N VAL A 152 -4.70 9.63 5.88
CA VAL A 152 -5.74 9.83 6.91
C VAL A 152 -5.83 8.67 7.88
N SER A 153 -5.44 7.47 7.45
CA SER A 153 -5.35 6.30 8.32
C SER A 153 -4.40 5.26 7.76
N ARG A 154 -3.87 4.43 8.66
CA ARG A 154 -3.08 3.25 8.36
C ARG A 154 -3.58 2.10 9.22
N GLN A 155 -3.76 0.96 8.59
CA GLN A 155 -4.09 -0.31 9.24
C GLN A 155 -2.93 -1.27 9.01
N THR A 156 -2.36 -1.76 10.11
CA THR A 156 -1.30 -2.77 10.05
C THR A 156 -1.82 -4.05 9.41
N GLY A 157 -1.14 -4.53 8.38
CA GLY A 157 -1.42 -5.82 7.75
C GLY A 157 -1.20 -6.98 8.71
N ALA A 158 -1.99 -8.05 8.56
CA ALA A 158 -1.76 -9.30 9.27
C ALA A 158 -0.43 -9.96 8.84
N THR A 159 -0.04 -11.05 9.50
CA THR A 159 1.12 -11.84 9.07
C THR A 159 1.00 -12.23 7.59
N GLY A 160 2.02 -11.92 6.80
CA GLY A 160 2.02 -12.17 5.35
C GLY A 160 1.29 -11.12 4.51
N GLN A 161 0.84 -10.02 5.11
CA GLN A 161 0.18 -8.92 4.41
C GLN A 161 0.90 -7.58 4.68
N THR A 162 0.95 -6.74 3.66
CA THR A 162 1.40 -5.34 3.81
C THR A 162 0.27 -4.47 4.38
N ASP A 163 0.60 -3.24 4.78
CA ASP A 163 -0.37 -2.32 5.37
C ASP A 163 -1.43 -1.86 4.38
N LEU A 164 -2.58 -1.48 4.92
CA LEU A 164 -3.56 -0.68 4.19
C LEU A 164 -3.43 0.78 4.60
N VAL A 165 -3.32 1.66 3.62
CA VAL A 165 -3.18 3.10 3.81
C VAL A 165 -4.37 3.78 3.13
N THR A 166 -5.03 4.69 3.85
CA THR A 166 -6.07 5.54 3.27
C THR A 166 -5.48 6.90 2.96
N LEU A 167 -5.48 7.27 1.68
CA LEU A 167 -5.00 8.55 1.18
C LEU A 167 -6.18 9.44 0.78
N ARG A 168 -6.18 10.67 1.27
CA ARG A 168 -7.15 11.70 0.90
C ARG A 168 -6.63 12.55 -0.25
N MET A 169 -7.50 12.77 -1.25
CA MET A 169 -7.24 13.65 -2.38
C MET A 169 -7.33 15.13 -1.97
N PRO A 170 -6.63 16.05 -2.67
CA PRO A 170 -6.48 17.43 -2.20
C PRO A 170 -7.78 18.25 -2.23
N ASP A 171 -8.69 17.95 -3.16
CA ASP A 171 -9.95 18.69 -3.28
C ASP A 171 -11.08 18.07 -2.49
N SER A 172 -11.80 18.90 -1.75
CA SER A 172 -13.07 18.53 -1.15
C SER A 172 -14.17 18.44 -2.21
N ILE A 173 -15.14 17.57 -1.97
CA ILE A 173 -16.39 17.52 -2.71
C ILE A 173 -17.23 18.73 -2.28
N ALA A 174 -17.44 19.67 -3.21
CA ALA A 174 -18.32 20.81 -2.99
C ALA A 174 -19.75 20.34 -2.71
N GLN A 175 -20.36 20.87 -1.64
CA GLN A 175 -21.73 20.52 -1.21
C GLN A 175 -22.83 21.37 -1.87
N SER A 176 -22.49 22.36 -2.71
CA SER A 176 -23.45 23.29 -3.30
C SER A 176 -23.75 23.02 -4.77
N SER A 177 -25.01 23.25 -5.16
CA SER A 177 -25.61 23.00 -6.49
C SER A 177 -25.15 23.94 -7.61
N GLY A 178 -24.05 24.68 -7.41
CA GLY A 178 -23.44 25.52 -8.45
C GLY A 178 -22.57 24.70 -9.40
N ALA A 179 -22.20 25.28 -10.55
CA ALA A 179 -21.30 24.69 -11.53
C ALA A 179 -19.85 24.59 -11.02
N ALA A 180 -19.64 23.85 -9.92
CA ALA A 180 -18.31 23.48 -9.47
C ALA A 180 -17.64 22.68 -10.59
N PRO A 181 -16.37 22.97 -10.92
CA PRO A 181 -15.65 22.21 -11.91
C PRO A 181 -15.64 20.74 -11.49
N LYS A 182 -16.07 19.86 -12.41
CA LYS A 182 -16.04 18.41 -12.18
C LYS A 182 -14.59 17.99 -12.04
N ARG A 183 -14.28 17.24 -11.00
CA ARG A 183 -12.96 16.64 -10.83
C ARG A 183 -13.10 15.18 -10.43
N PHE A 184 -12.38 14.34 -11.14
CA PHE A 184 -12.34 12.90 -10.98
C PHE A 184 -10.94 12.52 -10.51
N TYR A 185 -10.88 11.51 -9.64
CA TYR A 185 -9.64 10.98 -9.11
C TYR A 185 -9.57 9.49 -9.37
N ARG A 186 -8.39 9.01 -9.74
CA ARG A 186 -8.07 7.58 -9.77
C ARG A 186 -6.66 7.36 -9.25
N VAL A 187 -6.41 6.15 -8.80
CA VAL A 187 -5.06 5.64 -8.56
C VAL A 187 -4.85 4.47 -9.51
N VAL A 188 -3.69 4.44 -10.15
CA VAL A 188 -3.27 3.33 -11.01
C VAL A 188 -2.07 2.64 -10.38
N LEU A 189 -2.10 1.31 -10.37
CA LEU A 189 -0.97 0.46 -10.05
C LEU A 189 -0.25 0.13 -11.36
N LYS A 190 1.05 0.37 -11.42
CA LYS A 190 1.85 0.14 -12.64
C LYS A 190 3.27 -0.30 -12.30
N PRO A 191 3.99 -0.94 -13.24
CA PRO A 191 5.42 -1.17 -13.08
C PRO A 191 6.17 0.14 -12.84
N SER A 192 7.17 0.11 -11.98
CA SER A 192 8.12 1.22 -11.84
C SER A 192 8.93 1.35 -13.12
N THR A 193 8.96 2.54 -13.71
CA THR A 193 9.90 2.83 -14.80
C THR A 193 11.33 2.71 -14.27
N PRO A 194 12.26 2.07 -15.02
CA PRO A 194 13.68 2.08 -14.68
C PRO A 194 14.28 3.49 -14.59
#